data_AF-A0A3B9NZY4-F1
#
_entry.id   AF-A0A3B9NZY4-F1
#
_cell.length_a   1.000
_cell.length_b   1.000
_cell.length_c   1.000
_cell.angle_alpha   90.00
_cell.angle_beta   90.00
_cell.angle_gamma   90.00
#
_symmetry.space_group_name_H-M   'P 1'
#
loop_
_entity.id
_entity.type
_entity.pdbx_description
1 polymer ?
#
loop_
_entity_poly.entity_id
_entity_poly.type
_entity_poly.pdbx_seq_one_letter_code
_entity_poly.pdbx_strand_id
1 'polypeptide(L)'
;MKYPNVNVFAAWFLMLQTLAMGLVAAAGRVVLELLGVATTEGDIPGRVVGALLLLLLVFLVWYFMRGLPPQGKPEGNGFKLGHRLLLAGNVLAGLLFVFHFFATGIDDYNTHLVLNKFTTSFGYFSMGLFAVGFSLVYQSSLPQEEKKI
;
A
#
# COMPACT_ATOMS: atom_id res chain seq x y z
N MET A 1 -17.61 -9.54 -1.15
CA MET A 1 -17.05 -8.17 -1.13
C MET A 1 -17.32 -7.54 -2.49
N LYS A 2 -17.69 -6.26 -2.56
CA LYS A 2 -18.23 -5.67 -3.81
C LYS A 2 -17.16 -5.44 -4.90
N TYR A 3 -15.92 -5.10 -4.52
CA TYR A 3 -14.83 -4.77 -5.46
C TYR A 3 -13.48 -5.40 -5.05
N PRO A 4 -13.26 -6.72 -5.29
CA PRO A 4 -12.03 -7.41 -4.88
C PRO A 4 -10.77 -6.91 -5.61
N ASN A 5 -10.88 -6.61 -6.91
CA ASN A 5 -9.75 -6.14 -7.73
C ASN A 5 -9.23 -4.77 -7.27
N VAL A 6 -10.14 -3.87 -6.88
CA VAL A 6 -9.77 -2.54 -6.35
C VAL A 6 -9.04 -2.67 -5.03
N ASN A 7 -9.45 -3.61 -4.18
CA ASN A 7 -8.79 -3.83 -2.89
C ASN A 7 -7.38 -4.40 -3.04
N VAL A 8 -7.19 -5.33 -3.98
CA VAL A 8 -5.87 -5.87 -4.32
C VAL A 8 -5.00 -4.80 -4.95
N PHE A 9 -5.55 -3.99 -5.86
CA PHE A 9 -4.86 -2.85 -6.45
C PHE A 9 -4.36 -1.87 -5.39
N ALA A 10 -5.24 -1.47 -4.48
CA ALA A 10 -4.89 -0.60 -3.36
C ALA A 10 -3.79 -1.22 -2.47
N ALA A 11 -3.86 -2.52 -2.22
CA ALA A 11 -2.85 -3.23 -1.43
C ALA A 11 -1.49 -3.24 -2.11
N TRP A 12 -1.42 -3.46 -3.43
CA TRP A 12 -0.17 -3.37 -4.19
C TRP A 12 0.44 -1.98 -4.14
N PHE A 13 -0.37 -0.94 -4.37
CA PHE A 13 0.09 0.44 -4.29
C PHE A 13 0.57 0.79 -2.88
N LEU A 14 -0.27 0.59 -1.86
CA LEU A 14 0.01 0.98 -0.48
C LEU A 14 1.15 0.18 0.15
N MET A 15 1.29 -1.10 -0.19
CA MET A 15 2.42 -1.91 0.25
C MET A 15 3.74 -1.35 -0.27
N LEU A 16 3.84 -1.12 -1.58
CA LEU A 16 5.06 -0.57 -2.19
C LEU A 16 5.33 0.85 -1.69
N GLN A 17 4.30 1.66 -1.54
CA GLN A 17 4.40 3.01 -0.97
C GLN A 17 4.92 2.98 0.47
N THR A 18 4.48 2.02 1.27
CA THR A 18 4.89 1.87 2.68
C THR A 18 6.33 1.35 2.78
N LEU A 19 6.71 0.39 1.94
CA LEU A 19 8.06 -0.21 1.96
C LEU A 19 9.14 0.70 1.38
N ALA A 20 8.86 1.33 0.24
CA ALA A 20 9.84 2.07 -0.55
C ALA A 20 9.63 3.59 -0.45
N MET A 21 9.01 4.07 0.62
CA MET A 21 8.56 5.46 0.76
C MET A 21 9.65 6.49 0.46
N GLY A 22 10.86 6.29 0.98
CA GLY A 22 12.01 7.19 0.73
C GLY A 22 12.45 7.17 -0.74
N LEU A 23 12.48 5.99 -1.37
CA LEU A 23 12.82 5.83 -2.78
C LEU A 23 11.78 6.47 -3.69
N VAL A 24 10.49 6.30 -3.36
CA VAL A 24 9.37 6.91 -4.08
C VAL A 24 9.46 8.43 -4.02
N ALA A 25 9.70 8.99 -2.83
CA ALA A 25 9.88 10.44 -2.67
C ALA A 25 11.11 10.95 -3.44
N ALA A 26 12.23 10.22 -3.40
CA ALA A 26 13.44 10.57 -4.16
C ALA A 26 13.18 10.57 -5.67
N ALA A 27 12.49 9.56 -6.21
CA ALA A 27 12.13 9.51 -7.62
C ALA A 27 11.27 10.71 -8.04
N GLY A 28 10.30 11.10 -7.21
CA GLY A 28 9.48 12.29 -7.46
C GLY A 28 10.29 13.59 -7.46
N ARG A 29 11.26 13.72 -6.55
CA ARG A 29 12.18 14.87 -6.51
C ARG A 29 13.05 14.96 -7.76
N VAL A 30 13.65 13.85 -8.19
CA VAL A 30 14.46 13.82 -9.42
C VAL A 30 13.64 14.30 -10.62
N VAL A 31 12.39 13.85 -10.74
CA VAL A 31 11.52 14.31 -11.84
C VAL A 31 11.22 15.80 -11.73
N LEU A 32 10.93 16.33 -10.53
CA LEU A 32 10.67 17.76 -10.33
C LEU A 32 11.92 18.62 -10.62
N GLU A 33 13.09 18.18 -10.19
CA GLU A 33 14.36 18.86 -10.41
C GLU A 33 14.72 18.89 -11.91
N LEU A 34 14.47 17.80 -12.64
CA LEU A 34 14.62 17.76 -14.10
C LEU A 34 13.67 18.72 -14.83
N LEU A 35 12.52 19.07 -14.22
CA LEU A 35 11.57 20.05 -14.73
C LEU A 35 11.88 21.49 -14.25
N GLY A 36 13.00 21.70 -13.55
CA GLY A 36 13.46 23.01 -13.08
C GLY A 36 12.79 23.48 -11.79
N VAL A 37 12.10 22.59 -11.06
CA VAL A 37 11.51 22.91 -9.76
C VAL A 37 12.53 22.59 -8.67
N ALA A 38 12.93 23.60 -7.89
CA ALA A 38 13.80 23.38 -6.74
C ALA A 38 13.05 22.59 -5.67
N THR A 39 13.58 21.43 -5.27
CA THR A 39 13.01 20.60 -4.20
C THR A 39 14.03 20.35 -3.10
N THR A 40 13.61 20.46 -1.85
CA THR A 40 14.41 20.14 -0.66
C THR A 40 14.09 18.76 -0.11
N GLU A 41 14.95 18.23 0.74
CA GLU A 41 14.77 16.89 1.29
C GLU A 41 13.61 16.85 2.27
N GLY A 42 12.67 15.92 2.03
CA GLY A 42 11.44 15.80 2.81
C GLY A 42 10.25 16.59 2.27
N ASP A 43 10.42 17.36 1.19
CA ASP A 43 9.37 18.18 0.61
C ASP A 43 8.15 17.37 0.14
N ILE A 44 6.96 17.89 0.46
CA ILE A 44 5.67 17.33 0.06
C ILE A 44 5.57 17.15 -1.46
N PRO A 45 5.93 18.13 -2.31
CA PRO A 45 5.89 17.99 -3.77
C PRO A 45 6.57 16.71 -4.28
N GLY A 46 7.76 16.38 -3.77
CA GLY A 46 8.49 15.17 -4.15
C GLY A 46 7.74 13.89 -3.79
N ARG A 47 7.13 13.86 -2.60
CA ARG A 47 6.30 12.72 -2.14
C ARG A 47 5.05 12.54 -3.00
N VAL A 48 4.39 13.64 -3.37
CA VAL A 48 3.20 13.62 -4.24
C VAL A 48 3.56 13.06 -5.61
N VAL A 49 4.58 13.64 -6.27
CA VAL A 49 5.00 13.19 -7.61
C VAL A 49 5.47 11.75 -7.58
N GLY A 50 6.24 11.36 -6.57
CA GLY A 50 6.64 9.97 -6.35
C GLY A 50 5.45 9.03 -6.26
N ALA A 51 4.45 9.35 -5.43
CA ALA A 51 3.25 8.53 -5.26
C ALA A 51 2.45 8.43 -6.58
N LEU A 52 2.39 9.51 -7.38
CA LEU A 52 1.75 9.47 -8.70
C LEU A 52 2.50 8.57 -9.68
N LEU A 53 3.84 8.60 -9.67
CA LEU A 53 4.66 7.71 -10.50
C LEU A 53 4.48 6.24 -10.11
N LEU A 54 4.45 5.95 -8.80
CA LEU A 54 4.19 4.60 -8.32
C LEU A 54 2.77 4.14 -8.68
N LEU A 55 1.77 5.01 -8.53
CA LEU A 55 0.39 4.72 -8.91
C LEU A 55 0.28 4.39 -10.40
N LEU A 56 0.95 5.18 -11.25
CA LEU A 56 1.04 4.92 -12.69
C LEU A 56 1.70 3.56 -12.96
N LEU A 57 2.80 3.24 -12.29
CA LEU A 57 3.49 1.97 -12.45
C LEU A 57 2.58 0.79 -12.07
N VAL A 58 1.93 0.85 -10.91
CA VAL A 58 0.99 -0.21 -10.46
C VAL A 58 -0.19 -0.33 -11.40
N PHE A 59 -0.70 0.79 -11.93
CA PHE A 59 -1.74 0.82 -12.95
C PHE A 59 -1.31 0.15 -14.26
N LEU A 60 -0.10 0.46 -14.75
CA LEU A 60 0.42 -0.16 -15.96
C LEU A 60 0.57 -1.68 -15.77
N VAL A 61 1.12 -2.14 -14.65
CA VAL A 61 1.22 -3.57 -14.34
C VAL A 61 -0.17 -4.21 -14.31
N TRP A 62 -1.12 -3.59 -13.62
CA TRP A 62 -2.51 -4.07 -13.58
C TRP A 62 -3.15 -4.14 -14.96
N TYR A 63 -2.96 -3.11 -15.80
CA TYR A 63 -3.49 -3.01 -17.15
C TYR A 63 -2.92 -4.09 -18.07
N PHE A 64 -1.60 -4.28 -18.08
CA PHE A 64 -0.94 -5.28 -18.92
C PHE A 64 -1.20 -6.71 -18.44
N MET A 65 -1.28 -6.95 -17.14
CA MET A 65 -1.57 -8.28 -16.57
C MET A 65 -3.08 -8.60 -16.52
N ARG A 66 -3.95 -7.63 -16.89
CA ARG A 66 -5.42 -7.72 -16.77
C ARG A 66 -5.89 -8.06 -15.35
N GLY A 67 -5.16 -7.59 -14.34
CA GLY A 67 -5.37 -7.91 -12.94
C GLY A 67 -4.06 -8.11 -12.18
N LEU A 68 -4.07 -7.82 -10.89
CA LEU A 68 -2.90 -8.02 -10.02
C LEU A 68 -3.06 -9.33 -9.23
N PRO A 69 -2.01 -10.16 -9.13
CA PRO A 69 -2.05 -11.37 -8.32
C PRO A 69 -2.03 -11.02 -6.82
N PRO A 70 -2.51 -11.91 -5.94
CA PRO A 70 -3.19 -13.18 -6.22
C PRO A 70 -4.68 -12.99 -6.59
N GLN A 71 -5.16 -13.80 -7.52
CA GLN A 71 -6.58 -13.90 -7.89
C GLN A 71 -7.17 -15.17 -7.22
N GLY A 72 -7.70 -15.01 -6.01
CA GLY A 72 -8.32 -16.10 -5.26
C GLY A 72 -9.69 -16.52 -5.83
N LYS A 73 -10.12 -17.76 -5.58
CA LYS A 73 -11.49 -18.18 -5.92
C LYS A 73 -12.48 -17.56 -4.93
N PRO A 74 -13.56 -16.92 -5.39
CA PRO A 74 -14.51 -16.24 -4.51
C PRO A 74 -15.28 -17.19 -3.58
N GLU A 75 -15.27 -18.48 -3.90
CA GLU A 75 -15.94 -19.57 -3.18
C GLU A 75 -15.04 -20.08 -2.04
N GLY A 76 -14.98 -19.33 -0.95
CA GLY A 76 -14.25 -19.80 0.24
C GLY A 76 -14.19 -18.78 1.37
N ASN A 77 -14.10 -19.29 2.60
CA ASN A 77 -13.88 -18.44 3.79
C ASN A 77 -12.48 -17.80 3.77
N GLY A 78 -11.47 -18.50 3.23
CA GLY A 78 -10.11 -17.97 3.06
C GLY A 78 -10.07 -16.74 2.16
N PHE A 79 -10.80 -16.75 1.04
CA PHE A 79 -10.93 -15.59 0.15
C PHE A 79 -11.55 -14.39 0.87
N LYS A 80 -12.69 -14.59 1.55
CA LYS A 80 -13.40 -13.52 2.27
C LYS A 80 -12.56 -12.94 3.40
N LEU A 81 -11.90 -13.80 4.18
CA LEU A 81 -11.06 -13.38 5.30
C LEU A 81 -9.79 -12.69 4.82
N GLY A 82 -9.13 -13.23 3.80
CA GLY A 82 -7.95 -12.63 3.18
C GLY A 82 -8.25 -11.22 2.65
N HIS A 83 -9.34 -11.03 1.92
CA HIS A 83 -9.76 -9.71 1.45
C HIS A 83 -10.09 -8.73 2.59
N ARG A 84 -10.66 -9.19 3.71
CA ARG A 84 -10.90 -8.34 4.89
C ARG A 84 -9.58 -7.90 5.54
N LEU A 85 -8.60 -8.78 5.63
CA LEU A 85 -7.27 -8.44 6.13
C LEU A 85 -6.56 -7.45 5.20
N LEU A 86 -6.61 -7.68 3.89
CA LEU A 86 -6.08 -6.73 2.90
C LEU A 86 -6.74 -5.35 3.03
N LEU A 87 -8.06 -5.30 3.25
CA LEU A 87 -8.76 -4.04 3.47
C LEU A 87 -8.31 -3.34 4.76
N ALA A 88 -8.16 -4.09 5.86
CA ALA A 88 -7.64 -3.55 7.11
C ALA A 88 -6.21 -3.00 6.95
N GLY A 89 -5.35 -3.73 6.22
CA GLY A 89 -4.01 -3.26 5.84
C GLY A 89 -4.05 -1.98 5.02
N ASN A 90 -4.94 -1.90 4.02
CA ASN A 90 -5.15 -0.71 3.20
C ASN A 90 -5.56 0.51 4.04
N VAL A 91 -6.44 0.32 5.02
CA VAL A 91 -6.85 1.41 5.91
C VAL A 91 -5.66 1.91 6.74
N LEU A 92 -4.90 1.02 7.37
CA LEU A 92 -3.74 1.41 8.18
C LEU A 92 -2.64 2.07 7.34
N ALA A 93 -2.31 1.51 6.19
CA ALA A 93 -1.32 2.09 5.28
C ALA A 93 -1.80 3.42 4.68
N GLY A 94 -3.09 3.56 4.40
CA GLY A 94 -3.70 4.81 3.96
C GLY A 94 -3.60 5.89 5.04
N LEU A 95 -3.85 5.56 6.30
CA LEU A 95 -3.67 6.49 7.42
C LEU A 95 -2.21 6.92 7.58
N LEU A 96 -1.25 5.99 7.46
CA LEU A 96 0.18 6.30 7.46
C LEU A 96 0.56 7.22 6.29
N PHE A 97 0.07 6.92 5.09
CA PHE A 97 0.32 7.72 3.90
C PHE A 97 -0.19 9.16 4.08
N VAL A 98 -1.41 9.33 4.57
CA VAL A 98 -2.00 10.64 4.88
C VAL A 98 -1.16 11.37 5.93
N PHE A 99 -0.80 10.69 7.03
CA PHE A 99 0.02 11.29 8.09
C PHE A 99 1.32 11.89 7.55
N HIS A 100 2.00 11.22 6.61
CA HIS A 100 3.23 11.76 6.02
C HIS A 100 3.06 13.07 5.24
N PHE A 101 1.85 13.44 4.79
CA PHE A 101 1.60 14.75 4.18
C PHE A 101 1.34 15.86 5.20
N PHE A 102 0.80 15.51 6.37
CA PHE A 102 0.41 16.48 7.39
C PHE A 102 1.40 16.57 8.56
N ALA A 103 2.35 15.63 8.67
CA ALA A 103 3.31 15.58 9.76
C ALA A 103 4.13 16.88 9.91
N THR A 104 4.44 17.55 8.80
CA THR A 104 5.18 18.83 8.80
C THR A 104 4.37 20.00 9.35
N GLY A 105 3.05 19.87 9.49
CA GLY A 105 2.17 20.86 10.12
C GLY A 105 2.01 20.68 11.63
N ILE A 106 2.76 19.75 12.25
CA ILE A 106 2.71 19.49 13.69
C ILE A 106 3.91 20.20 14.33
N ASP A 107 3.65 21.37 14.91
CA ASP A 107 4.69 22.23 15.50
C ASP A 107 5.24 21.68 16.84
N ASP A 108 4.45 20.89 17.57
CA ASP A 108 4.89 20.30 18.84
C ASP A 108 5.74 19.04 18.65
N TYR A 109 6.99 19.11 19.09
CA TYR A 109 7.97 18.03 18.96
C TYR A 109 7.52 16.72 19.62
N ASN A 110 6.93 16.79 20.83
CA ASN A 110 6.49 15.60 21.55
C ASN A 110 5.34 14.90 20.84
N THR A 111 4.36 15.68 20.38
CA THR A 111 3.22 15.20 19.58
C THR A 111 3.70 14.58 18.28
N HIS A 112 4.64 15.24 17.58
CA HIS A 112 5.25 14.69 16.37
C HIS A 112 5.96 13.36 16.64
N LEU A 113 6.73 13.24 17.73
CA LEU A 113 7.48 12.03 18.07
C LEU A 113 6.56 10.86 18.45
N VAL A 114 5.51 11.10 19.24
CA VAL A 114 4.51 10.08 19.62
C VAL A 114 3.76 9.60 18.39
N LEU A 115 3.26 10.52 17.57
CA LEU A 115 2.54 10.17 16.35
C LEU A 115 3.44 9.45 15.35
N ASN A 116 4.70 9.86 15.20
CA ASN A 116 5.63 9.17 14.30
C ASN A 116 5.85 7.71 14.72
N LYS A 117 6.06 7.45 16.01
CA LYS A 117 6.20 6.07 16.53
C LYS A 117 4.93 5.25 16.31
N PHE A 118 3.77 5.81 16.66
CA PHE A 118 2.49 5.14 16.50
C PHE A 118 2.18 4.82 15.04
N THR A 119 2.48 5.75 14.14
CA THR A 119 2.24 5.59 12.70
C THR A 119 3.27 4.65 12.05
N THR A 120 4.50 4.60 12.55
CA THR A 120 5.48 3.58 12.14
C THR A 120 4.98 2.17 12.47
N SER A 121 4.36 1.97 13.64
CA SER A 121 3.71 0.70 13.98
C SER A 121 2.58 0.36 13.02
N PHE A 122 1.82 1.34 12.52
CA PHE A 122 0.79 1.10 11.50
C PHE A 122 1.39 0.54 10.22
N GLY A 123 2.57 1.01 9.82
CA GLY A 123 3.33 0.44 8.71
C GLY A 123 3.57 -1.05 8.90
N TYR A 124 4.16 -1.45 10.03
CA TYR A 124 4.42 -2.87 10.32
C TYR A 124 3.14 -3.72 10.40
N PHE A 125 2.08 -3.22 11.05
CA PHE A 125 0.81 -3.93 11.12
C PHE A 125 0.16 -4.07 9.73
N SER A 126 0.21 -3.03 8.90
CA SER A 126 -0.29 -3.09 7.53
C SER A 126 0.45 -4.15 6.71
N MET A 127 1.77 -4.24 6.84
CA MET A 127 2.58 -5.26 6.17
C MET A 127 2.23 -6.68 6.63
N GLY A 128 2.02 -6.88 7.93
CA GLY A 128 1.55 -8.17 8.46
C GLY A 128 0.17 -8.55 7.92
N LEU A 129 -0.76 -7.61 7.91
CA LEU A 129 -2.10 -7.80 7.34
C LEU A 129 -2.05 -8.10 5.84
N PHE A 130 -1.16 -7.44 5.10
CA PHE A 130 -0.95 -7.73 3.68
C PHE A 130 -0.36 -9.12 3.46
N ALA A 131 0.67 -9.51 4.21
CA ALA A 131 1.30 -10.82 4.07
C ALA A 131 0.32 -11.96 4.35
N VAL A 132 -0.43 -11.88 5.46
CA VAL A 132 -1.45 -12.88 5.81
C VAL A 132 -2.62 -12.82 4.83
N GLY A 133 -3.10 -11.62 4.50
CA GLY A 133 -4.21 -11.41 3.59
C GLY A 133 -3.92 -11.99 2.20
N PHE A 134 -2.76 -11.69 1.62
CA PHE A 134 -2.34 -12.24 0.33
C PHE A 134 -2.12 -13.74 0.40
N SER A 135 -1.55 -14.28 1.48
CA SER A 135 -1.39 -15.72 1.66
C SER A 135 -2.74 -16.45 1.62
N LEU A 136 -3.75 -15.94 2.33
CA LEU A 136 -5.09 -16.53 2.34
C LEU A 136 -5.82 -16.42 0.99
N VAL A 137 -5.69 -15.27 0.30
CA VAL A 137 -6.23 -15.12 -1.05
C VAL A 137 -5.53 -16.07 -2.01
N TYR A 138 -4.21 -16.20 -1.92
CA TYR A 138 -3.43 -17.13 -2.74
C TYR A 138 -3.84 -18.60 -2.46
N GLN A 139 -3.91 -19.03 -1.21
CA GLN A 139 -4.34 -20.38 -0.84
C GLN A 139 -5.76 -20.69 -1.34
N SER A 140 -6.66 -19.70 -1.38
CA SER A 140 -8.00 -19.89 -1.95
C SER A 140 -8.00 -20.13 -3.47
N SER A 141 -6.91 -19.81 -4.18
CA SER A 141 -6.77 -20.10 -5.61
C SER A 141 -6.30 -21.52 -5.91
N LEU A 142 -5.67 -22.18 -4.93
CA LEU A 142 -5.12 -23.53 -5.11
C LEU A 142 -6.22 -24.59 -5.24
N PRO A 143 -5.97 -25.71 -5.94
CA PRO A 143 -6.87 -26.87 -5.93
C PRO A 143 -7.05 -27.33 -4.49
N GLN A 144 -8.29 -27.41 -4.03
CA GLN A 144 -8.58 -28.01 -2.72
C GLN A 144 -8.63 -29.52 -2.93
N GLU A 145 -7.85 -30.29 -2.18
CA GLU A 145 -7.96 -31.75 -2.20
C GLU A 145 -9.38 -32.12 -1.78
N GLU A 146 -10.09 -32.86 -2.64
CA GLU A 146 -11.34 -33.50 -2.23
C GLU A 146 -11.03 -34.40 -1.04
N LYS A 147 -11.56 -34.04 0.13
CA LYS A 147 -11.63 -34.98 1.26
C LYS A 147 -12.43 -36.18 0.77
N LYS A 148 -11.74 -37.27 0.41
CA LYS A 148 -12.34 -38.60 0.33
C LYS A 148 -12.83 -38.94 1.74
N ILE A 149 -14.14 -38.81 1.93
CA ILE A 149 -14.88 -39.30 3.09
C ILE A 149 -15.16 -40.78 2.85
#